data_AF-A0A7S2N386-F1
#
_entry.id   AF-A0A7S2N386-F1
#
_cell.length_a   1.000
_cell.length_b   1.000
_cell.length_c   1.000
_cell.angle_alpha   90.00
_cell.angle_beta   90.00
_cell.angle_gamma   90.00
#
_symmetry.space_group_name_H-M   'P 1'
#
loop_
_entity.id
_entity.type
_entity.pdbx_description
1 polymer ?
#
loop_
_entity_poly.entity_id
_entity_poly.type
_entity_poly.pdbx_seq_one_letter_code
_entity_poly.pdbx_strand_id
1 'polypeptide(L)'
;GKPVRRPAQPGGPAALGAARGQVSHPAPAAGGAAQRRRRGEDAGREVAYDSDGEEVLLCAVCGLPTGDCEQVQVNDEVILVHGECKAQLILSAAKKEEELRARQDRAKKKADRDKYGIGWKPRRTPGLRNLASLPSAAPALKGMCSVALC
;
A
#
# COMPACT_ATOMS: atom_id res chain seq x y z
N GLY A 1 0.52 -48.58 43.30
CA GLY A 1 -0.04 -47.46 42.53
C GLY A 1 1.04 -46.90 41.64
N LYS A 2 0.78 -46.75 40.33
CA LYS A 2 1.75 -46.17 39.39
C LYS A 2 1.63 -44.65 39.39
N PRO A 3 2.74 -43.88 39.33
CA PRO A 3 2.68 -42.43 39.31
C PRO A 3 2.15 -41.91 37.96
N VAL A 4 1.14 -41.06 38.03
CA VAL A 4 0.55 -40.36 36.88
C VAL A 4 1.48 -39.22 36.46
N ARG A 5 2.05 -39.31 35.27
CA ARG A 5 2.85 -38.22 34.67
C ARG A 5 1.92 -37.12 34.18
N ARG A 6 2.11 -35.89 34.67
CA ARG A 6 1.42 -34.69 34.19
C ARG A 6 1.94 -34.31 32.78
N PRO A 7 1.07 -33.91 31.85
CA PRO A 7 1.50 -33.36 30.57
C PRO A 7 2.08 -31.94 30.75
N ALA A 8 3.14 -31.66 30.00
CA ALA A 8 3.80 -30.37 29.93
C ALA A 8 2.87 -29.33 29.27
N GLN A 9 2.77 -28.14 29.87
CA GLN A 9 2.06 -27.02 29.28
C GLN A 9 2.90 -26.35 28.19
N PRO A 10 2.33 -25.96 27.03
CA PRO A 10 3.01 -25.14 26.05
C PRO A 10 3.06 -23.67 26.50
N GLY A 11 4.23 -23.06 26.29
CA GLY A 11 4.56 -21.69 26.66
C GLY A 11 3.64 -20.62 26.07
N GLY A 12 3.49 -19.53 26.82
CA GLY A 12 2.69 -18.37 26.47
C GLY A 12 3.22 -17.60 25.25
N PRO A 13 2.36 -16.77 24.61
CA PRO A 13 2.76 -15.98 23.46
C PRO A 13 3.67 -14.82 23.86
N ALA A 14 4.78 -14.71 23.13
CA ALA A 14 5.69 -13.58 23.14
C ALA A 14 4.96 -12.29 22.72
N ALA A 15 5.18 -11.22 23.49
CA ALA A 15 4.68 -9.89 23.22
C ALA A 15 5.17 -9.37 21.86
N LEU A 16 4.25 -9.12 20.94
CA LEU A 16 4.51 -8.37 19.71
C LEU A 16 4.62 -6.88 20.06
N GLY A 17 5.86 -6.40 20.12
CA GLY A 17 6.17 -4.97 20.21
C GLY A 17 5.71 -4.24 18.95
N ALA A 18 4.80 -3.28 19.12
CA ALA A 18 4.39 -2.35 18.08
C ALA A 18 5.52 -1.34 17.83
N ALA A 19 6.34 -1.59 16.81
CA ALA A 19 7.26 -0.59 16.28
C ALA A 19 6.47 0.48 15.51
N ARG A 20 6.09 1.55 16.21
CA ARG A 20 5.60 2.78 15.59
C ARG A 20 6.75 3.43 14.82
N GLY A 21 6.71 3.35 13.49
CA GLY A 21 7.59 4.11 12.61
C GLY A 21 7.34 5.61 12.82
N GLN A 22 8.32 6.29 13.42
CA GLN A 22 8.34 7.73 13.51
C GLN A 22 8.77 8.28 12.14
N VAL A 23 7.82 8.80 11.38
CA VAL A 23 8.11 9.67 10.23
C VAL A 23 8.36 11.07 10.78
N SER A 24 9.63 11.42 10.86
CA SER A 24 10.09 12.76 11.21
C SER A 24 9.78 13.70 10.06
N HIS A 25 8.76 14.54 10.20
CA HIS A 25 8.55 15.68 9.30
C HIS A 25 9.46 16.84 9.74
N PRO A 26 10.31 17.40 8.86
CA PRO A 26 11.01 18.64 9.17
C PRO A 26 10.01 19.80 9.20
N ALA A 27 10.12 20.66 10.22
CA ALA A 27 9.33 21.86 10.38
C ALA A 27 9.58 22.85 9.23
N PRO A 28 8.54 23.57 8.73
CA PRO A 28 8.75 24.62 7.75
C PRO A 28 9.42 25.82 8.41
N ALA A 29 10.69 26.06 8.07
CA ALA A 29 11.38 27.29 8.40
C ALA A 29 10.80 28.43 7.54
N ALA A 30 10.04 29.32 8.17
CA ALA A 30 9.72 30.62 7.62
C ALA A 30 11.01 31.46 7.58
N GLY A 31 11.47 31.81 6.38
CA GLY A 31 12.65 32.66 6.25
C GLY A 31 13.13 32.84 4.81
N GLY A 32 12.77 33.99 4.24
CA GLY A 32 13.68 34.88 3.50
C GLY A 32 14.35 34.35 2.23
N ALA A 33 14.05 35.04 1.13
CA ALA A 33 14.81 35.06 -0.10
C ALA A 33 16.33 35.16 0.17
N ALA A 34 17.07 34.10 -0.12
CA ALA A 34 18.51 34.13 -0.31
C ALA A 34 18.89 32.96 -1.22
N GLN A 35 18.91 33.29 -2.51
CA GLN A 35 19.43 32.50 -3.61
C GLN A 35 20.93 32.18 -3.37
N ARG A 36 21.22 31.18 -2.53
CA ARG A 36 22.56 30.63 -2.39
C ARG A 36 22.73 29.57 -3.47
N ARG A 37 23.30 30.00 -4.60
CA ARG A 37 23.86 29.12 -5.64
C ARG A 37 24.83 28.13 -5.00
N ARG A 38 24.37 26.90 -4.76
CA ARG A 38 25.28 25.74 -4.61
C ARG A 38 25.66 25.31 -6.01
N ARG A 39 26.84 25.74 -6.43
CA ARG A 39 27.55 25.22 -7.60
C ARG A 39 28.14 23.88 -7.16
N GLY A 40 27.45 22.80 -7.50
CA GLY A 40 27.84 21.43 -7.18
C GLY A 40 27.03 20.47 -8.06
N GLU A 41 27.73 19.81 -8.97
CA GLU A 41 27.34 18.61 -9.72
C GLU A 41 26.29 18.78 -10.84
N ASP A 42 26.79 19.19 -12.01
CA ASP A 42 26.15 19.16 -13.35
C ASP A 42 25.92 17.72 -13.89
N ALA A 43 25.66 16.74 -13.03
CA ALA A 43 25.41 15.36 -13.47
C ALA A 43 23.90 15.11 -13.54
N GLY A 44 23.32 15.28 -14.73
CA GLY A 44 21.97 14.77 -15.05
C GLY A 44 20.85 15.81 -15.18
N ARG A 45 21.17 17.09 -15.29
CA ARG A 45 20.17 18.14 -15.51
C ARG A 45 19.91 18.32 -17.00
N GLU A 46 18.72 17.95 -17.45
CA GLU A 46 18.28 18.22 -18.82
C GLU A 46 17.91 19.71 -18.97
N VAL A 47 18.55 20.38 -19.93
CA VAL A 47 18.41 21.80 -20.19
C VAL A 47 17.97 21.99 -21.64
N ALA A 48 17.04 22.90 -21.87
CA ALA A 48 16.67 23.39 -23.19
C ALA A 48 16.94 24.89 -23.29
N TYR A 49 16.95 25.40 -24.52
CA TYR A 49 16.99 26.82 -24.81
C TYR A 49 15.63 27.24 -25.35
N ASP A 50 15.11 28.37 -24.87
CA ASP A 50 13.90 28.96 -25.39
C ASP A 50 14.17 29.85 -26.62
N SER A 51 13.21 30.69 -27.00
CA SER A 51 13.29 31.49 -28.22
C SER A 51 14.23 32.70 -28.13
N ASP A 52 14.57 33.16 -26.93
CA ASP A 52 15.57 34.22 -26.74
C ASP A 52 16.97 33.67 -26.40
N GLY A 53 17.07 32.35 -26.23
CA GLY A 53 18.32 31.64 -26.00
C GLY A 53 18.67 31.50 -24.53
N GLU A 54 17.72 31.73 -23.63
CA GLU A 54 17.88 31.47 -22.20
C GLU A 54 17.77 29.97 -21.88
N GLU A 55 18.57 29.53 -20.90
CA GLU A 55 18.57 28.15 -20.43
C GLU A 55 17.37 27.88 -19.51
N VAL A 56 16.52 26.94 -19.91
CA VAL A 56 15.37 26.47 -19.13
C VAL A 56 15.55 25.01 -18.72
N LEU A 57 15.04 24.69 -17.53
CA LEU A 57 15.18 23.35 -16.97
C LEU A 57 14.03 22.48 -17.38
N LEU A 58 14.31 21.26 -17.80
CA LEU A 58 13.27 20.31 -18.13
C LEU A 58 12.99 19.37 -16.94
N CYS A 59 11.71 19.08 -16.75
CA CYS A 59 11.27 18.05 -15.83
C CYS A 59 11.64 16.68 -16.39
N ALA A 60 12.38 15.87 -15.63
CA ALA A 60 12.84 14.55 -16.06
C ALA A 60 11.71 13.54 -16.33
N VAL A 61 10.47 13.85 -15.94
CA VAL A 61 9.31 12.97 -16.12
C VAL A 61 8.52 13.32 -17.38
N CYS A 62 8.25 14.61 -17.63
CA CYS A 62 7.38 15.03 -18.73
C CYS A 62 8.11 15.83 -19.83
N GLY A 63 9.37 16.20 -19.62
CA GLY A 63 10.18 16.94 -20.59
C GLY A 63 9.77 18.40 -20.80
N LEU A 64 8.82 18.91 -20.00
CA LEU A 64 8.37 20.30 -20.11
C LEU A 64 9.23 21.25 -19.26
N PRO A 65 9.36 22.53 -19.67
CA PRO A 65 10.05 23.54 -18.89
C PRO A 65 9.50 23.63 -17.46
N THR A 66 10.40 23.80 -16.51
CA THR A 66 10.08 23.81 -15.09
C THR A 66 10.18 25.23 -14.57
N GLY A 67 9.06 25.79 -14.13
CA GLY A 67 9.05 27.04 -13.36
C GLY A 67 9.44 26.77 -11.91
N ASP A 68 8.50 26.23 -11.14
CA ASP A 68 8.75 25.75 -9.78
C ASP A 68 9.17 24.27 -9.81
N CYS A 69 10.43 23.99 -9.47
CA CYS A 69 11.02 22.66 -9.48
C CYS A 69 11.15 22.08 -8.07
N GLU A 70 10.94 20.78 -7.94
CA GLU A 70 11.35 20.01 -6.77
C GLU A 70 12.40 18.96 -7.14
N GLN A 71 13.32 18.70 -6.21
CA GLN A 71 14.29 17.62 -6.33
C GLN A 71 13.72 16.32 -5.74
N VAL A 72 13.92 15.21 -6.44
CA VAL A 72 13.54 13.86 -6.01
C VAL A 72 14.72 12.92 -6.21
N GLN A 73 14.99 12.08 -5.21
CA GLN A 73 15.99 11.02 -5.33
C GLN A 73 15.35 9.74 -5.89
N VAL A 74 15.86 9.26 -7.02
CA VAL A 74 15.42 8.03 -7.69
C VAL A 74 16.65 7.19 -8.02
N ASN A 75 16.74 5.96 -7.48
CA ASN A 75 17.86 5.04 -7.73
C ASN A 75 19.25 5.69 -7.56
N ASP A 76 19.45 6.41 -6.46
CA ASP A 76 20.67 7.17 -6.13
C ASP A 76 20.96 8.43 -6.97
N GLU A 77 20.14 8.73 -7.98
CA GLU A 77 20.23 9.96 -8.76
C GLU A 77 19.23 11.02 -8.26
N VAL A 78 19.65 12.29 -8.26
CA VAL A 78 18.76 13.41 -7.94
C VAL A 78 18.22 14.00 -9.23
N ILE A 79 16.92 13.86 -9.47
CA ILE A 79 16.24 14.41 -10.64
C ILE A 79 15.39 15.63 -10.28
N LEU A 80 15.25 16.54 -11.24
CA LEU A 80 14.36 17.70 -11.14
C LEU A 80 13.02 17.37 -11.79
N VAL A 81 11.94 17.63 -11.05
CA VAL A 81 10.57 17.37 -11.51
C VAL A 81 9.63 18.49 -11.09
N HIS A 82 8.50 18.65 -11.80
CA HIS A 82 7.38 19.45 -11.29
C HIS A 82 6.83 18.85 -10.00
N GLY A 83 6.27 19.68 -9.12
CA GLY A 83 5.57 19.21 -7.92
C GLY A 83 4.44 18.21 -8.25
N GLU A 84 3.72 18.44 -9.36
CA GLU A 84 2.69 17.51 -9.85
C GLU A 84 3.28 16.16 -10.28
N CYS A 85 4.37 16.16 -11.06
CA CYS A 85 5.07 14.95 -11.46
C CYS A 85 5.63 14.19 -10.24
N LYS A 86 6.16 14.90 -9.25
CA LYS A 86 6.59 14.30 -7.98
C LYS A 86 5.43 13.62 -7.26
N ALA A 87 4.28 14.29 -7.14
CA ALA A 87 3.10 13.70 -6.52
C ALA A 87 2.68 12.41 -7.23
N GLN A 88 2.70 12.40 -8.57
CA GLN A 88 2.42 11.20 -9.37
C GLN A 88 3.44 10.08 -9.12
N LEU A 89 4.74 10.40 -9.04
CA LEU A 89 5.78 9.42 -8.70
C LEU A 89 5.52 8.78 -7.34
N ILE A 90 5.28 9.58 -6.30
CA ILE A 90 4.97 9.10 -4.94
C ILE A 90 3.72 8.21 -4.93
N LEU A 91 2.64 8.65 -5.59
CA LEU A 91 1.41 7.87 -5.70
C LEU A 91 1.64 6.54 -6.43
N SER A 92 2.45 6.54 -7.49
CA SER A 92 2.76 5.32 -8.24
C SER A 92 3.55 4.32 -7.40
N ALA A 93 4.50 4.80 -6.59
CA ALA A 93 5.28 3.97 -5.67
C ALA A 93 4.39 3.36 -4.57
N ALA A 94 3.52 4.18 -3.95
CA ALA A 94 2.59 3.72 -2.94
C ALA A 94 1.62 2.64 -3.46
N LYS A 95 1.09 2.81 -4.68
CA LYS A 95 0.23 1.81 -5.32
C LYS A 95 0.94 0.48 -5.55
N LYS A 96 2.18 0.52 -6.06
CA LYS A 96 2.99 -0.69 -6.28
C LYS A 96 3.26 -1.43 -4.97
N GLU A 97 3.58 -0.71 -3.90
CA GLU A 97 3.79 -1.30 -2.58
C GLU A 97 2.51 -1.96 -2.03
N GLU A 98 1.37 -1.27 -2.16
CA GLU A 98 0.07 -1.81 -1.73
C GLU A 98 -0.33 -3.06 -2.52
N GLU A 99 -0.14 -3.06 -3.84
CA GLU A 99 -0.40 -4.22 -4.68
C GLU A 99 0.47 -5.42 -4.29
N LEU A 100 1.75 -5.19 -3.99
CA LEU A 100 2.66 -6.21 -3.51
C LEU A 100 2.18 -6.81 -2.19
N ARG A 101 1.82 -5.96 -1.22
CA ARG A 101 1.30 -6.37 0.08
C ARG A 101 0.00 -7.16 -0.07
N ALA A 102 -0.94 -6.67 -0.86
CA ALA A 102 -2.21 -7.33 -1.14
C ALA A 102 -2.00 -8.70 -1.81
N ARG A 103 -1.01 -8.83 -2.71
CA ARG A 103 -0.64 -10.11 -3.32
C ARG A 103 -0.10 -11.10 -2.30
N GLN A 104 0.79 -10.67 -1.42
CA GLN A 104 1.34 -11.50 -0.34
C GLN A 104 0.24 -11.95 0.63
N ASP A 105 -0.66 -11.05 1.02
CA ASP A 105 -1.79 -11.35 1.89
C ASP A 105 -2.76 -12.35 1.26
N ARG A 106 -3.08 -12.19 -0.03
CA ARG A 106 -3.91 -13.15 -0.76
C ARG A 106 -3.25 -14.53 -0.80
N ALA A 107 -1.95 -14.60 -1.05
CA ALA A 107 -1.21 -15.86 -1.07
C ALA A 107 -1.21 -16.55 0.30
N LYS A 108 -0.93 -15.80 1.37
CA LYS A 108 -0.96 -16.31 2.74
C LYS A 108 -2.36 -16.80 3.13
N LYS A 109 -3.39 -15.97 2.90
CA LYS A 109 -4.79 -16.35 3.17
C LYS A 109 -5.21 -17.61 2.40
N LYS A 110 -4.75 -17.76 1.15
CA LYS A 110 -4.99 -18.98 0.38
C LYS A 110 -4.31 -20.20 1.02
N ALA A 111 -3.03 -20.09 1.34
CA ALA A 111 -2.28 -21.17 1.98
C ALA A 111 -2.89 -21.59 3.33
N ASP A 112 -3.31 -20.63 4.15
CA ASP A 112 -3.98 -20.90 5.42
C ASP A 112 -5.33 -21.60 5.21
N ARG A 113 -6.13 -21.16 4.23
CA ARG A 113 -7.40 -21.82 3.89
C ARG A 113 -7.20 -23.27 3.46
N ASP A 114 -6.18 -23.53 2.64
CA ASP A 114 -5.85 -24.87 2.19
C ASP A 114 -5.38 -25.75 3.37
N LYS A 115 -4.51 -25.20 4.23
CA LYS A 115 -3.95 -25.88 5.41
C LYS A 115 -5.01 -26.29 6.42
N TYR A 116 -5.92 -25.37 6.76
CA TYR A 116 -6.93 -25.59 7.78
C TYR A 116 -8.25 -26.12 7.22
N GLY A 117 -8.34 -26.33 5.90
CA GLY A 117 -9.59 -26.70 5.24
C GLY A 117 -10.69 -25.64 5.40
N ILE A 118 -10.32 -24.38 5.59
CA ILE A 118 -11.26 -23.26 5.75
C ILE A 118 -11.78 -22.89 4.38
N GLY A 119 -13.01 -23.29 4.10
CA GLY A 119 -13.71 -23.01 2.84
C GLY A 119 -14.84 -23.99 2.63
N TRP A 120 -15.92 -23.53 2.02
CA TRP A 120 -17.04 -24.40 1.63
C TRP A 120 -16.56 -25.35 0.53
N LYS A 121 -16.17 -26.57 0.91
CA LYS A 121 -15.93 -27.65 -0.05
C LYS A 121 -17.31 -28.16 -0.49
N PRO A 122 -17.69 -28.09 -1.79
CA PRO A 122 -19.01 -28.52 -2.26
C PRO A 122 -19.34 -29.97 -1.90
N ARG A 123 -18.32 -30.82 -1.70
CA ARG A 123 -18.46 -32.21 -1.24
C ARG A 123 -18.99 -32.34 0.21
N ARG A 124 -18.95 -31.28 1.01
CA ARG A 124 -19.42 -31.23 2.41
C ARG A 124 -20.45 -30.12 2.63
N THR A 125 -21.22 -29.75 1.62
CA THR A 125 -22.52 -29.16 1.94
C THR A 125 -23.29 -30.28 2.66
N PRO A 126 -23.70 -30.12 3.93
CA PRO A 126 -24.58 -31.08 4.58
C PRO A 126 -25.73 -31.27 3.60
N GLY A 127 -25.78 -32.47 3.03
CA GLY A 127 -26.71 -32.73 1.95
C GLY A 127 -28.08 -32.43 2.50
N LEU A 128 -28.71 -31.37 2.01
CA LEU A 128 -30.13 -31.07 2.18
C LEU A 128 -30.96 -32.12 1.43
N ARG A 129 -30.48 -33.36 1.34
CA ARG A 129 -31.16 -34.53 0.79
C ARG A 129 -32.46 -34.83 1.53
N ASN A 130 -32.68 -34.19 2.69
CA ASN A 130 -33.90 -34.29 3.49
C ASN A 130 -34.70 -32.97 3.60
N LEU A 131 -34.46 -31.96 2.77
CA LEU A 131 -35.35 -30.77 2.73
C LEU A 131 -36.71 -31.07 2.08
N ALA A 132 -36.86 -32.19 1.37
CA ALA A 132 -38.12 -32.58 0.74
C ALA A 132 -39.24 -32.91 1.76
N SER A 133 -38.90 -33.06 3.05
CA SER A 133 -39.88 -33.29 4.13
C SER A 133 -40.10 -32.09 5.03
N LEU A 134 -39.48 -30.94 4.77
CA LEU A 134 -39.82 -29.72 5.50
C LEU A 134 -41.09 -29.14 4.88
N PRO A 135 -42.18 -29.01 5.67
CA PRO A 135 -43.40 -28.40 5.17
C PRO A 135 -43.08 -27.01 4.63
N SER A 136 -43.51 -26.77 3.40
CA SER A 136 -43.45 -25.50 2.69
C SER A 136 -44.23 -24.42 3.46
N ALA A 137 -43.65 -23.87 4.53
CA ALA A 137 -44.24 -22.75 5.24
C ALA A 137 -43.21 -22.05 6.13
N ALA A 138 -42.52 -21.07 5.57
CA ALA A 138 -42.21 -19.86 6.32
C ALA A 138 -42.50 -18.65 5.40
N PRO A 139 -43.35 -17.69 5.82
CA PRO A 139 -43.63 -16.51 5.03
C PRO A 139 -42.35 -15.71 4.81
N ALA A 140 -42.22 -15.14 3.61
CA ALA A 140 -41.11 -14.28 3.22
C ALA A 140 -40.84 -13.23 4.30
N LEU A 141 -39.62 -13.22 4.85
CA LEU A 141 -39.12 -12.10 5.65
C LEU A 141 -38.98 -10.91 4.71
N LYS A 142 -40.06 -10.13 4.62
CA LYS A 142 -40.09 -8.81 3.98
C LYS A 142 -39.40 -7.84 4.93
N GLY A 143 -38.08 -7.84 4.92
CA GLY A 143 -37.25 -6.98 5.75
C GLY A 143 -35.93 -6.66 5.04
N MET A 144 -35.89 -5.47 4.44
CA MET A 144 -34.81 -4.47 4.44
C MET A 144 -33.38 -5.02 4.67
N CYS A 145 -32.39 -4.76 3.82
CA CYS A 145 -31.77 -3.43 3.68
C CYS A 145 -31.03 -3.28 2.34
N SER A 146 -31.27 -2.17 1.66
CA SER A 146 -30.38 -1.64 0.62
C SER A 146 -29.11 -1.11 1.27
N VAL A 147 -27.99 -1.82 1.11
CA VAL A 147 -26.67 -1.19 1.32
C VAL A 147 -26.30 -0.53 0.00
N ALA A 148 -26.52 0.78 -0.07
CA ALA A 148 -25.92 1.62 -1.09
C ALA A 148 -24.40 1.62 -0.85
N LEU A 149 -23.64 1.08 -1.80
CA LEU A 149 -22.20 1.29 -1.90
C LEU A 149 -22.01 2.53 -2.79
N CYS A 150 -21.63 3.64 -2.17
CA CYS A 150 -21.03 4.79 -2.83
C CYS A 150 -19.51 4.73 -2.61
#